data_AF-A0A2M7L8M9-F1
#
_entry.id   AF-A0A2M7L8M9-F1
#
_cell.length_a   1.000
_cell.length_b   1.000
_cell.length_c   1.000
_cell.angle_alpha   90.00
_cell.angle_beta   90.00
_cell.angle_gamma   90.00
#
_symmetry.space_group_name_H-M   'P 1'
#
loop_
_entity.id
_entity.type
_entity.pdbx_description
1 polymer ?
#
loop_
_entity_poly.entity_id
_entity_poly.type
_entity_poly.pdbx_seq_one_letter_code
_entity_poly.pdbx_strand_id
1 'polypeptide(L)'
;MRACSSCGSETDNKQNLCTPCRKIKLKRTWKQQIRTYSIIILVGALASYYAVGEIKALPHDQASEGIPTVLMATAAFGGLCILGGLFGLALALFFNLLHRNK
;
A
#
# COMPACT_ATOMS: atom_id res chain seq x y z
N MET A 1 -27.75 -2.63 -28.23
CA MET A 1 -26.75 -1.62 -27.81
C MET A 1 -26.59 -1.68 -26.30
N ARG A 2 -25.36 -1.67 -25.76
CA ARG A 2 -25.12 -1.59 -24.31
C ARG A 2 -24.67 -0.18 -23.95
N ALA A 3 -25.38 0.46 -23.02
CA ALA A 3 -24.96 1.74 -22.46
C ALA A 3 -23.86 1.52 -21.40
N CYS A 4 -22.85 2.38 -21.38
CA CYS A 4 -21.85 2.34 -20.33
C CYS A 4 -22.47 2.68 -18.97
N SER A 5 -22.18 1.87 -17.95
CA SER A 5 -22.69 2.08 -16.58
C SER A 5 -22.20 3.36 -15.88
N SER A 6 -21.15 4.01 -16.39
CA SER A 6 -20.60 5.24 -15.81
C SER A 6 -20.88 6.50 -16.61
N CYS A 7 -20.96 6.41 -17.95
CA CYS A 7 -21.08 7.57 -18.84
C CYS A 7 -22.40 7.60 -19.62
N GLY A 8 -23.17 6.50 -19.64
CA GLY A 8 -24.39 6.38 -20.43
C GLY A 8 -24.18 6.30 -21.95
N SER A 9 -22.95 6.49 -22.45
CA SER A 9 -22.66 6.43 -23.88
C SER A 9 -22.93 5.02 -24.43
N GLU A 10 -23.46 4.95 -25.66
CA GLU A 10 -23.60 3.68 -26.36
C GLU A 10 -22.22 3.10 -26.67
N THR A 11 -22.03 1.81 -26.39
CA THR A 11 -20.79 1.10 -26.69
C THR A 11 -21.13 -0.21 -27.38
N ASP A 12 -20.39 -0.53 -28.44
CA ASP A 12 -20.51 -1.79 -29.18
C ASP A 12 -19.73 -2.94 -28.49
N ASN A 13 -18.99 -2.62 -27.43
CA ASN A 13 -18.08 -3.55 -26.79
C ASN A 13 -18.82 -4.39 -25.73
N LYS A 14 -18.45 -5.67 -25.57
CA LYS A 14 -19.02 -6.56 -24.52
C LYS A 14 -18.72 -6.09 -23.08
N GLN A 15 -17.88 -5.05 -22.90
CA GLN A 15 -17.42 -4.56 -21.61
C GLN A 15 -18.43 -3.59 -20.95
N ASN A 16 -18.52 -3.63 -19.61
CA ASN A 16 -19.46 -2.79 -18.84
C ASN A 16 -19.11 -1.28 -18.82
N LEU A 17 -17.89 -0.91 -19.26
CA LEU A 17 -17.37 0.46 -19.22
C LEU A 17 -16.87 0.90 -20.59
N CYS A 18 -17.22 2.13 -20.99
CA CYS A 18 -16.66 2.83 -22.13
C CYS A 18 -15.14 2.97 -21.95
N THR A 19 -14.34 2.82 -23.01
CA THR A 19 -12.87 2.98 -23.01
C THR A 19 -12.38 4.25 -22.28
N PRO A 20 -13.00 5.44 -22.44
CA PRO A 20 -12.62 6.62 -21.67
C PRO A 20 -12.89 6.47 -20.16
N CYS A 21 -14.06 5.99 -19.76
CA CYS A 21 -14.36 5.76 -18.33
C CYS A 21 -13.48 4.70 -17.70
N ARG A 22 -13.09 3.67 -18.46
CA ARG A 22 -12.14 2.66 -17.99
C ARG A 22 -10.77 3.28 -17.69
N LYS A 23 -10.25 4.15 -18.56
CA LYS A 23 -8.98 4.88 -18.33
C LYS A 23 -9.06 5.78 -17.08
N ILE A 24 -10.16 6.50 -16.89
CA ILE A 24 -10.37 7.37 -15.72
C ILE A 24 -10.41 6.53 -14.44
N LYS A 25 -11.18 5.43 -14.44
CA LYS A 25 -11.30 4.54 -13.28
C LYS A 25 -9.95 3.93 -12.89
N LEU A 26 -9.18 3.44 -13.87
CA LEU A 26 -7.82 2.92 -13.68
C LEU A 26 -6.87 3.96 -13.06
N LYS A 27 -6.87 5.19 -13.57
CA LYS A 27 -6.04 6.27 -13.04
C LYS A 27 -6.39 6.61 -11.59
N ARG A 28 -7.70 6.61 -11.25
CA ARG A 28 -8.18 6.89 -9.89
C ARG A 28 -7.82 5.76 -8.92
N THR A 29 -8.04 4.50 -9.30
CA THR A 29 -7.68 3.34 -8.47
C THR A 29 -6.18 3.28 -8.21
N TRP A 30 -5.36 3.57 -9.23
CA TRP A 30 -3.91 3.60 -9.09
C TRP A 30 -3.45 4.67 -8.11
N LYS A 31 -3.95 5.91 -8.23
CA LYS A 31 -3.61 7.00 -7.30
C LYS A 31 -4.03 6.66 -5.86
N GLN A 32 -5.16 5.99 -5.70
CA GLN A 32 -5.64 5.55 -4.39
C GLN A 32 -4.76 4.43 -3.81
N GLN A 33 -4.36 3.45 -4.62
CA GLN A 33 -3.45 2.38 -4.19
C GLN A 33 -2.10 2.93 -3.72
N ILE A 34 -1.47 3.81 -4.50
CA ILE A 34 -0.21 4.45 -4.11
C ILE A 34 -0.35 5.17 -2.78
N ARG A 35 -1.42 5.95 -2.60
CA ARG A 35 -1.66 6.69 -1.36
C ARG A 35 -1.81 5.74 -0.18
N THR A 36 -2.60 4.68 -0.30
CA THR A 36 -2.80 3.69 0.76
C THR A 36 -1.49 3.00 1.12
N TYR A 37 -0.74 2.48 0.14
CA TYR A 37 0.54 1.80 0.41
C TYR A 37 1.57 2.76 1.00
N SER A 38 1.64 4.01 0.54
CA SER A 38 2.54 5.02 1.12
C SER A 38 2.22 5.30 2.59
N ILE A 39 0.94 5.38 2.95
CA ILE A 39 0.50 5.56 4.34
C ILE A 39 0.90 4.35 5.18
N ILE A 40 0.69 3.12 4.69
CA ILE A 40 1.06 1.89 5.40
C ILE A 40 2.57 1.84 5.66
N ILE A 41 3.40 2.22 4.67
CA ILE A 41 4.86 2.32 4.84
C ILE A 41 5.21 3.34 5.92
N LEU A 42 4.58 4.53 5.88
CA LEU A 42 4.83 5.60 6.86
C LEU A 42 4.48 5.16 8.29
N VAL A 43 3.33 4.52 8.47
CA VAL A 43 2.91 3.96 9.76
C VAL A 43 3.88 2.87 10.22
N GLY A 44 4.29 1.96 9.33
CA GLY A 44 5.26 0.92 9.63
C GLY A 44 6.63 1.48 10.01
N ALA A 45 7.09 2.53 9.33
CA ALA A 45 8.34 3.23 9.61
C ALA A 45 8.30 3.93 10.98
N LEU A 46 7.21 4.62 11.30
CA LEU A 46 7.02 5.25 12.61
C LEU A 46 6.99 4.21 13.74
N ALA A 47 6.25 3.11 13.57
CA ALA A 47 6.19 2.03 14.55
C ALA A 47 7.57 1.37 14.77
N SER A 48 8.31 1.12 13.68
CA SER A 48 9.66 0.55 13.75
C SER A 48 10.65 1.52 14.42
N TYR A 49 10.58 2.81 14.06
CA TYR A 49 11.44 3.84 14.65
C TYR A 49 11.20 3.99 16.15
N TYR A 50 9.93 4.02 16.56
CA TYR A 50 9.54 4.05 17.96
C TYR A 50 10.08 2.82 18.71
N ALA A 51 9.82 1.62 18.19
CA ALA A 51 10.26 0.38 18.84
C ALA A 51 11.79 0.32 18.99
N VAL A 52 12.55 0.71 17.95
CA VAL A 52 14.02 0.75 18.01
C VAL A 52 14.51 1.83 18.98
N GLY A 53 13.82 2.97 19.04
CA GLY A 53 14.14 4.05 19.98
C GLY A 53 14.01 3.58 21.43
N GLU A 54 12.88 2.96 21.77
CA GLU A 54 12.62 2.38 23.09
C GLU A 54 13.61 1.25 23.43
N ILE A 55 13.92 0.36 22.47
CA ILE A 55 14.94 -0.69 22.65
C ILE A 55 16.31 -0.10 23.01
N LYS A 56 16.68 1.04 22.41
CA LYS A 56 17.95 1.72 22.72
C LYS A 56 17.93 2.49 24.03
N ALA A 57 16.76 2.93 24.49
CA ALA A 57 16.59 3.70 25.71
C ALA A 57 16.44 2.81 26.97
N LEU A 58 16.29 1.49 26.79
CA LEU A 58 16.21 0.53 27.89
C LEU A 58 17.47 0.57 28.76
N PRO A 59 17.34 0.71 30.10
CA PRO A 59 18.47 0.63 31.02
C PRO A 59 19.13 -0.76 30.95
N HIS A 60 20.46 -0.82 31.10
CA HIS A 60 21.25 -2.03 30.90
C HIS A 60 20.78 -3.22 31.75
N ASP A 61 20.23 -2.94 32.92
CA ASP A 61 19.65 -3.84 33.90
C ASP A 61 18.35 -4.51 33.43
N GLN A 62 17.55 -3.85 32.57
CA GLN A 62 16.40 -4.47 31.90
C GLN A 62 16.80 -5.13 30.58
N ALA A 63 17.85 -4.64 29.92
CA ALA A 63 18.36 -5.25 28.69
C ALA A 63 18.95 -6.66 28.93
N SER A 64 19.45 -6.95 30.14
CA SER A 64 19.92 -8.29 30.53
C SER A 64 18.81 -9.33 30.66
N GLU A 65 17.57 -8.91 30.91
CA GLU A 65 16.40 -9.81 30.97
C GLU A 65 15.80 -10.09 29.57
N GLY A 66 16.29 -9.40 28.54
CA GLY A 66 15.87 -9.54 27.15
C GLY A 66 14.99 -8.39 26.66
N ILE A 67 14.74 -8.35 25.34
CA ILE A 67 13.89 -7.31 24.74
C ILE A 67 12.42 -7.58 25.09
N PRO A 68 11.67 -6.59 25.60
CA PRO A 68 10.24 -6.73 25.86
C PRO A 68 9.48 -7.23 24.63
N THR A 69 8.66 -8.27 24.79
CA THR A 69 7.92 -8.93 23.70
C THR A 69 7.03 -7.96 22.92
N VAL A 70 6.48 -6.94 23.58
CA VAL A 70 5.67 -5.89 22.95
C VAL A 70 6.50 -5.04 21.99
N LEU A 71 7.74 -4.69 22.35
CA LEU A 71 8.65 -3.92 21.50
C LEU A 71 9.12 -4.77 20.30
N MET A 72 9.37 -6.05 20.53
CA MET A 72 9.71 -6.98 19.45
C MET A 72 8.55 -7.16 18.47
N ALA A 73 7.32 -7.32 18.96
CA ALA A 73 6.13 -7.45 18.13
C ALA A 73 5.83 -6.17 17.33
N THR A 74 5.99 -4.99 17.93
CA THR A 74 5.80 -3.71 17.25
C THR A 74 6.86 -3.46 16.18
N ALA A 75 8.13 -3.81 16.43
CA ALA A 75 9.17 -3.77 15.42
C ALA A 75 8.89 -4.75 14.26
N ALA A 76 8.46 -5.98 14.56
CA ALA A 76 8.11 -6.97 13.55
C ALA A 76 6.91 -6.53 12.70
N PHE A 77 5.85 -6.01 13.34
CA PHE A 77 4.68 -5.47 12.65
C PHE A 77 5.03 -4.26 11.79
N GLY A 78 5.87 -3.35 12.31
CA GLY A 78 6.39 -2.21 11.56
C GLY A 78 7.16 -2.65 10.31
N GLY A 79 8.05 -3.64 10.45
CA GLY A 79 8.77 -4.24 9.32
C GLY A 79 7.86 -4.88 8.28
N LEU A 80 6.82 -5.62 8.72
CA LEU A 80 5.81 -6.20 7.83
C LEU A 80 5.02 -5.14 7.08
N CYS A 81 4.63 -4.04 7.75
CA CYS A 81 3.96 -2.92 7.10
C CYS A 81 4.84 -2.25 6.04
N ILE A 82 6.13 -2.05 6.31
CA ILE A 82 7.07 -1.48 5.35
C ILE A 82 7.23 -2.42 4.14
N LEU A 83 7.53 -3.70 4.37
CA LEU A 83 7.73 -4.68 3.30
C LEU A 83 6.47 -4.90 2.48
N GLY A 84 5.32 -5.09 3.14
CA GLY A 84 4.02 -5.25 2.47
C GLY A 84 3.59 -4.01 1.72
N GLY A 85 3.86 -2.83 2.28
CA GLY A 85 3.64 -1.55 1.62
C GLY A 85 4.51 -1.37 0.37
N LEU A 86 5.82 -1.62 0.48
CA LEU A 86 6.75 -1.54 -0.65
C LEU A 86 6.39 -2.55 -1.75
N PHE A 87 6.06 -3.78 -1.38
CA PHE A 87 5.61 -4.81 -2.31
C PHE A 87 4.32 -4.39 -3.03
N GLY A 88 3.32 -3.89 -2.30
CA GLY A 88 2.08 -3.37 -2.88
C GLY A 88 2.30 -2.18 -3.83
N LEU A 89 3.23 -1.29 -3.48
CA LEU A 89 3.59 -0.13 -4.30
C LEU A 89 4.33 -0.56 -5.58
N ALA A 90 5.23 -1.55 -5.48
CA ALA A 90 5.90 -2.16 -6.62
C ALA A 90 4.90 -2.83 -7.58
N LEU A 91 3.93 -3.59 -7.06
CA LEU A 91 2.85 -4.17 -7.86
C LEU A 91 1.98 -3.10 -8.54
N ALA A 92 1.59 -2.05 -7.80
CA ALA A 92 0.80 -0.95 -8.36
C ALA A 92 1.56 -0.23 -9.51
N LEU A 93 2.88 -0.06 -9.39
CA LEU A 93 3.72 0.47 -10.45
C LEU A 93 3.83 -0.51 -11.63
N PHE A 94 4.04 -1.79 -11.35
CA PHE A 94 4.12 -2.84 -12.37
C PHE A 94 2.85 -2.90 -13.22
N PHE A 95 1.68 -2.94 -12.59
CA PHE A 95 0.40 -2.93 -13.31
C PHE A 95 0.20 -1.64 -14.12
N ASN A 96 0.62 -0.50 -13.58
CA ASN A 96 0.55 0.77 -14.31
C ASN A 96 1.45 0.76 -15.55
N LEU A 97 2.67 0.23 -15.46
CA LEU A 97 3.57 0.07 -16.61
C LEU A 97 3.02 -0.93 -17.63
N LEU A 98 2.52 -2.07 -17.16
CA LEU A 98 1.93 -3.12 -18.01
C LEU A 98 0.73 -2.59 -18.82
N HIS A 99 -0.11 -1.76 -18.20
CA HIS A 99 -1.29 -1.19 -18.84
C HIS A 99 -1.04 0.14 -19.56
N ARG A 100 0.14 0.74 -19.41
CA ARG A 100 0.53 1.95 -20.16
C ARG A 100 0.98 1.62 -21.60
N ASN A 101 1.50 0.42 -21.82
CA ASN A 101 1.95 -0.06 -23.14
C ASN A 101 0.87 -0.83 -23.94
N LYS A 102 -0.37 -0.90 -23.45
CA LYS A 102 -1.52 -1.50 -24.13
C LYS A 102 -2.62 -0.47 -24.33
#